data_AF-A0A242K3A5-F1
#
_entry.id   AF-A0A242K3A5-F1
#
_cell.length_a   1.000
_cell.length_b   1.000
_cell.length_c   1.000
_cell.angle_alpha   90.00
_cell.angle_beta   90.00
_cell.angle_gamma   90.00
#
_symmetry.space_group_name_H-M   'P 1'
#
loop_
_entity.id
_entity.type
_entity.pdbx_description
1 polymer ?
#
loop_
_entity_poly.entity_id
_entity_poly.type
_entity_poly.pdbx_seq_one_letter_code
_entity_poly.pdbx_strand_id
1 'polypeptide(L)'
;MLIEKRDEEKLKLLYLLWKYNNYEEVPLQNFAYELSIDKRSLRRRLEELLADLETVDNNYGSILVSDASLKISFSNVFDENKLIALYSERSVLFNLALSILMNDFESVETFAKRNFISSVTLYRKLPVLKEELDRLGLRLDLRTTEKILGNERQIRLFYFYLLIGISDYLDIFSNKDEFVENSFHPFFKLWLLITHFRLANNYVISTYDDIDSISTFLISLDQFQASYLPELDSFLSPYQLDNFNKSREIHSMYIFISHISVSYTHLDVYKRQGRCHLSAVYSS
;
A
#
# COMPACT_ATOMS: atom_id res chain seq x y z
N MET A 1 0.05 6.43 6.17
CA MET A 1 0.53 5.05 5.88
C MET A 1 0.54 4.28 7.19
N LEU A 2 0.01 3.05 7.21
CA LEU A 2 -0.12 2.26 8.45
C LEU A 2 1.20 1.59 8.82
N ILE A 3 2.24 2.37 9.11
CA ILE A 3 3.56 1.88 9.53
C ILE A 3 3.88 2.45 10.92
N GLU A 4 4.63 1.70 11.73
CA GLU A 4 5.06 2.17 13.05
C GLU A 4 6.00 3.38 12.91
N LYS A 5 5.87 4.36 13.82
CA LYS A 5 6.64 5.62 13.74
C LYS A 5 8.16 5.42 13.61
N ARG A 6 8.72 4.42 14.29
CA ARG A 6 10.16 4.07 14.21
C ARG A 6 10.57 3.62 12.82
N ASP A 7 9.71 2.88 12.13
CA ASP A 7 9.95 2.39 10.78
C ASP A 7 9.74 3.49 9.74
N GLU A 8 8.74 4.36 9.93
CA GLU A 8 8.56 5.58 9.12
C GLU A 8 9.80 6.48 9.20
N GLU A 9 10.38 6.63 10.38
CA GLU A 9 11.61 7.36 10.61
C GLU A 9 12.83 6.76 9.89
N LYS A 10 12.88 5.44 9.70
CA LYS A 10 13.91 4.76 8.90
C LYS A 10 13.68 4.95 7.40
N LEU A 11 12.44 4.93 6.93
CA LEU A 11 12.11 5.27 5.53
C LEU A 11 12.51 6.71 5.20
N LYS A 12 12.32 7.66 6.13
CA LYS A 12 12.83 9.03 5.98
C LYS A 12 14.35 9.08 5.85
N LEU A 13 15.07 8.27 6.63
CA LEU A 13 16.53 8.14 6.50
C LEU A 13 16.91 7.52 5.15
N LEU A 14 16.24 6.46 4.71
CA LEU A 14 16.47 5.84 3.39
C LEU A 14 16.34 6.87 2.26
N TYR A 15 15.28 7.68 2.29
CA TYR A 15 15.07 8.75 1.32
C TYR A 15 16.24 9.76 1.28
N LEU A 16 16.75 10.17 2.44
CA LEU A 16 17.93 11.03 2.50
C LEU A 16 19.18 10.34 1.96
N LEU A 17 19.36 9.05 2.23
CA LEU A 17 20.47 8.30 1.66
C LEU A 17 20.38 8.27 0.12
N TRP A 18 19.18 8.12 -0.43
CA TRP A 18 18.93 8.22 -1.88
C TRP A 18 19.23 9.61 -2.46
N LYS A 19 18.81 10.68 -1.78
CA LYS A 19 19.11 12.06 -2.16
C LYS A 19 20.61 12.28 -2.33
N TYR A 20 21.40 11.64 -1.49
CA TYR A 20 22.86 11.71 -1.47
C TYR A 20 23.56 10.53 -2.14
N ASN A 21 22.84 9.73 -2.94
CA ASN A 21 23.42 8.60 -3.65
C ASN A 21 24.52 9.05 -4.63
N ASN A 22 25.63 8.32 -4.70
CA ASN A 22 26.79 8.60 -5.55
C ASN A 22 27.56 9.89 -5.24
N TYR A 23 27.32 10.54 -4.10
CA TYR A 23 28.22 11.57 -3.60
C TYR A 23 29.51 10.91 -3.08
N GLU A 24 30.66 11.55 -3.26
CA GLU A 24 31.95 10.99 -2.82
C GLU A 24 31.96 10.69 -1.32
N GLU A 25 31.51 11.66 -0.52
CA GLU A 25 31.41 11.57 0.93
C GLU A 25 30.43 12.64 1.47
N VAL A 26 29.59 12.26 2.43
CA VAL A 26 28.54 13.13 2.97
C VAL A 26 28.64 13.18 4.49
N PRO A 27 28.83 14.34 5.12
CA PRO A 27 28.93 14.45 6.57
C PRO A 27 27.66 13.96 7.29
N LEU A 28 27.83 13.18 8.37
CA LEU A 28 26.73 12.74 9.24
C LEU A 28 25.94 13.91 9.84
N GLN A 29 26.59 15.07 10.01
CA GLN A 29 25.95 16.29 10.48
C GLN A 29 24.80 16.75 9.56
N ASN A 30 24.91 16.52 8.24
CA ASN A 30 23.88 16.92 7.28
C ASN A 30 22.61 16.10 7.48
N PHE A 31 22.74 14.79 7.63
CA PHE A 31 21.61 13.89 7.93
C PHE A 31 20.98 14.21 9.29
N ALA A 32 21.80 14.46 10.31
CA ALA A 32 21.33 14.81 11.65
C ALA A 32 20.52 16.11 11.64
N TYR A 33 20.99 17.12 10.89
CA TYR A 33 20.29 18.39 10.70
C TYR A 33 18.97 18.21 9.94
N GLU A 34 18.98 17.53 8.79
CA GLU A 34 17.76 17.32 7.99
C GLU A 34 16.70 16.48 8.72
N LEU A 35 17.11 15.50 9.53
CA LEU A 35 16.19 14.71 10.34
C LEU A 35 15.84 15.36 11.69
N SER A 36 16.48 16.48 12.04
CA SER A 36 16.34 17.13 13.35
C SER A 36 16.58 16.18 14.54
N ILE A 37 17.63 15.35 14.46
CA ILE A 37 18.02 14.39 15.51
C ILE A 37 19.49 14.54 15.88
N ASP A 38 19.86 14.05 17.07
CA ASP A 38 21.26 14.02 17.47
C ASP A 38 22.04 12.91 16.73
N LYS A 39 23.38 13.05 16.68
CA LYS A 39 24.26 12.10 15.98
C LYS A 39 24.17 10.68 16.51
N ARG A 40 23.92 10.49 17.82
CA ARG A 40 23.82 9.15 18.42
C ARG A 40 22.52 8.47 17.97
N SER A 41 21.42 9.22 17.96
CA SER A 41 20.14 8.74 17.41
C SER A 41 20.24 8.41 15.93
N LEU A 42 20.95 9.23 15.13
CA LEU A 42 21.21 8.95 13.73
C LEU A 42 21.99 7.64 13.53
N ARG A 43 23.09 7.45 14.26
CA ARG A 43 23.91 6.22 14.17
C ARG A 43 23.10 4.97 14.47
N ARG A 44 22.36 4.97 15.58
CA ARG A 44 21.48 3.84 15.94
C ARG A 44 20.45 3.57 14.84
N ARG A 45 19.82 4.61 14.30
CA ARG A 45 18.81 4.46 13.23
C ARG A 45 19.43 3.94 11.93
N LEU A 46 20.66 4.35 11.62
CA LEU A 46 21.40 3.86 10.47
C LEU A 46 21.76 2.38 10.65
N GLU A 47 22.26 1.98 11.80
CA GLU A 47 22.55 0.57 12.13
C GLU A 47 21.30 -0.31 11.97
N GLU A 48 20.16 0.13 12.50
CA GLU A 48 18.88 -0.58 12.36
C GLU A 48 18.42 -0.66 10.89
N LEU A 49 18.54 0.43 10.13
CA LEU A 49 18.17 0.46 8.71
C LEU A 49 19.06 -0.48 7.89
N LEU A 50 20.37 -0.49 8.14
CA LEU A 50 21.30 -1.38 7.43
C LEU A 50 20.98 -2.85 7.70
N ALA A 51 20.69 -3.21 8.95
CA ALA A 51 20.27 -4.57 9.29
C ALA A 51 18.96 -4.97 8.59
N ASP A 52 18.00 -4.06 8.48
CA ASP A 52 16.76 -4.33 7.73
C ASP A 52 17.02 -4.43 6.22
N LEU A 53 17.89 -3.60 5.64
CA LEU A 53 18.27 -3.66 4.21
C LEU A 53 18.94 -4.99 3.86
N GLU A 54 19.85 -5.48 4.72
CA GLU A 54 20.47 -6.80 4.60
C GLU A 54 19.43 -7.93 4.67
N THR A 55 18.36 -7.75 5.46
CA THR A 55 17.28 -8.73 5.57
C THR A 55 16.47 -8.84 4.28
N VAL A 56 16.20 -7.72 3.61
CA VAL A 56 15.30 -7.69 2.43
C VAL A 56 16.01 -7.87 1.10
N ASP A 57 17.26 -7.41 0.98
CA ASP A 57 18.00 -7.50 -0.28
C ASP A 57 19.50 -7.39 -0.06
N ASN A 58 20.23 -8.52 -0.11
CA ASN A 58 21.70 -8.52 -0.01
C ASN A 58 22.41 -7.70 -1.11
N ASN A 59 21.70 -7.29 -2.16
CA ASN A 59 22.22 -6.49 -3.27
C ASN A 59 21.67 -5.04 -3.27
N TYR A 60 21.22 -4.51 -2.11
CA TYR A 60 20.75 -3.12 -2.02
C TYR A 60 21.80 -2.08 -2.45
N GLY A 61 23.09 -2.43 -2.36
CA GLY A 61 24.22 -1.57 -2.71
C GLY A 61 25.29 -1.59 -1.62
N SER A 62 25.94 -0.45 -1.41
CA SER A 62 26.93 -0.26 -0.34
C SER A 62 26.72 1.07 0.37
N ILE A 63 26.75 1.03 1.70
CA ILE A 63 26.75 2.21 2.57
C ILE A 63 27.94 2.05 3.52
N LEU A 64 28.98 2.83 3.29
CA LEU A 64 30.18 2.83 4.14
C LEU A 64 30.04 3.93 5.17
N VAL A 65 30.12 3.56 6.45
CA VAL A 65 29.95 4.46 7.59
C VAL A 65 31.31 4.74 8.22
N SER A 66 31.67 6.03 8.32
CA SER A 66 32.85 6.48 9.07
C SER A 66 32.45 7.19 10.37
N ASP A 67 33.43 7.68 11.13
CA ASP A 67 33.18 8.48 12.34
C ASP A 67 32.49 9.83 12.04
N ALA A 68 32.68 10.39 10.84
CA ALA A 68 32.20 11.73 10.50
C ALA A 68 31.26 11.77 9.30
N SER A 69 31.23 10.74 8.47
CA SER A 69 30.66 10.78 7.12
C SER A 69 30.13 9.43 6.64
N LEU A 70 29.39 9.48 5.54
CA LEU A 70 28.88 8.32 4.80
C LEU A 70 29.32 8.37 3.34
N LYS A 71 29.58 7.20 2.76
CA LYS A 71 29.67 7.01 1.30
C LYS A 71 28.59 6.02 0.87
N ILE A 72 27.77 6.42 -0.10
CA ILE A 72 26.52 5.74 -0.44
C ILE A 72 26.51 5.41 -1.93
N SER A 73 26.22 4.15 -2.25
CA SER A 73 26.06 3.66 -3.61
C SER A 73 24.98 2.59 -3.64
N PHE A 74 23.74 2.98 -3.90
CA PHE A 74 22.64 2.03 -4.10
C PHE A 74 22.73 1.33 -5.44
N SER A 75 22.28 0.08 -5.48
CA SER A 75 22.13 -0.68 -6.70
C SER A 75 20.96 -0.17 -7.54
N ASN A 76 21.12 -0.16 -8.87
CA ASN A 76 20.04 0.24 -9.79
C ASN A 76 18.85 -0.74 -9.81
N VAL A 77 19.05 -1.95 -9.25
CA VAL A 77 17.99 -2.97 -9.15
C VAL A 77 17.36 -3.05 -7.76
N PHE A 78 17.81 -2.22 -6.81
CA PHE A 78 17.21 -2.17 -5.48
C PHE A 78 15.79 -1.61 -5.56
N ASP A 79 14.83 -2.35 -4.99
CA ASP A 79 13.44 -1.91 -4.86
C ASP A 79 13.13 -1.58 -3.40
N GLU A 80 12.88 -0.29 -3.12
CA GLU A 80 12.51 0.21 -1.80
C GLU A 80 11.21 -0.43 -1.27
N ASN A 81 10.33 -0.90 -2.17
CA ASN A 81 9.07 -1.50 -1.77
C ASN A 81 9.25 -2.79 -0.97
N LYS A 82 10.37 -3.51 -1.12
CA LYS A 82 10.71 -4.65 -0.25
C LYS A 82 10.82 -4.23 1.21
N LEU A 83 11.43 -3.06 1.46
CA LEU A 83 11.57 -2.53 2.81
C LEU A 83 10.23 -1.98 3.34
N ILE A 84 9.44 -1.34 2.48
CA ILE A 84 8.09 -0.87 2.84
C ILE A 84 7.20 -2.08 3.20
N ALA A 85 7.29 -3.17 2.45
CA ALA A 85 6.59 -4.43 2.73
C ALA A 85 6.99 -4.98 4.11
N LEU A 86 8.29 -5.14 4.37
CA LEU A 86 8.81 -5.58 5.68
C LEU A 86 8.25 -4.74 6.85
N TYR A 87 8.23 -3.41 6.69
CA TYR A 87 7.72 -2.51 7.73
C TYR A 87 6.19 -2.54 7.87
N SER A 88 5.49 -2.80 6.77
CA SER A 88 4.04 -2.99 6.77
C SER A 88 3.68 -4.28 7.51
N GLU A 89 4.38 -5.39 7.26
CA GLU A 89 4.15 -6.68 7.96
C GLU A 89 4.42 -6.61 9.46
N ARG A 90 5.33 -5.73 9.89
CA ARG A 90 5.58 -5.46 11.32
C ARG A 90 4.49 -4.59 11.97
N SER A 91 3.68 -3.89 11.18
CA SER A 91 2.69 -2.95 11.67
C SER A 91 1.39 -3.65 12.08
N VAL A 92 1.01 -3.45 13.35
CA VAL A 92 -0.23 -4.00 13.92
C VAL A 92 -1.48 -3.51 13.18
N LEU A 93 -1.51 -2.23 12.80
CA LEU A 93 -2.69 -1.66 12.12
C LEU A 93 -2.80 -2.10 10.66
N PHE A 94 -1.66 -2.29 10.00
CA PHE A 94 -1.63 -2.87 8.66
C PHE A 94 -2.16 -4.31 8.70
N ASN A 95 -1.64 -5.13 9.62
CA ASN A 95 -2.11 -6.50 9.81
C ASN A 95 -3.59 -6.55 10.22
N LEU A 96 -4.09 -5.57 10.98
CA LEU A 96 -5.51 -5.47 11.28
C LEU A 96 -6.33 -5.20 10.01
N ALA A 97 -5.89 -4.28 9.16
CA ALA A 97 -6.57 -4.01 7.91
C ALA A 97 -6.59 -5.25 7.00
N LEU A 98 -5.46 -5.96 6.86
CA LEU A 98 -5.42 -7.21 6.10
C LEU A 98 -6.32 -8.29 6.70
N SER A 99 -6.34 -8.43 8.03
CA SER A 99 -7.19 -9.40 8.72
C SER A 99 -8.67 -9.19 8.43
N ILE A 100 -9.08 -7.92 8.29
CA ILE A 100 -10.44 -7.54 7.91
C ILE A 100 -10.70 -7.83 6.43
N LEU A 101 -9.77 -7.49 5.52
CA LEU A 101 -9.90 -7.79 4.09
C LEU A 101 -10.10 -9.28 3.85
N MET A 102 -9.29 -10.09 4.52
CA MET A 102 -9.24 -11.54 4.35
C MET A 102 -10.31 -12.28 5.16
N ASN A 103 -11.10 -11.55 5.95
CA ASN A 103 -12.12 -12.09 6.85
C ASN A 103 -11.56 -13.12 7.86
N ASP A 104 -10.33 -12.90 8.34
CA ASP A 104 -9.70 -13.69 9.40
C ASP A 104 -9.78 -13.01 10.79
N PHE A 105 -10.31 -11.79 10.83
CA PHE A 105 -10.54 -11.02 12.06
C PHE A 105 -11.78 -11.52 12.81
N GLU A 106 -11.55 -12.28 13.89
CA GLU A 106 -12.62 -12.76 14.77
C GLU A 106 -13.03 -11.72 15.82
N SER A 107 -12.05 -11.23 16.58
CA SER A 107 -12.26 -10.31 17.70
C SER A 107 -11.01 -9.52 18.03
N VAL A 108 -11.19 -8.39 18.72
CA VAL A 108 -10.09 -7.55 19.23
C VAL A 108 -9.16 -8.35 20.15
N GLU A 109 -9.72 -9.21 21.01
CA GLU A 109 -8.94 -10.00 21.96
C GLU A 109 -8.09 -11.06 21.26
N THR A 110 -8.71 -11.82 20.35
CA THR A 110 -8.01 -12.84 19.56
C THR A 110 -6.90 -12.20 18.72
N PHE A 111 -7.21 -11.10 18.03
CA PHE A 111 -6.25 -10.40 17.19
C PHE A 111 -5.08 -9.82 18.00
N ALA A 112 -5.37 -9.16 19.13
CA ALA A 112 -4.35 -8.60 20.00
C ALA A 112 -3.40 -9.68 20.54
N LYS A 113 -3.95 -10.83 20.96
CA LYS A 113 -3.18 -11.99 21.42
C LYS A 113 -2.27 -12.56 20.32
N ARG A 114 -2.78 -12.73 19.09
CA ARG A 114 -2.00 -13.20 17.92
C ARG A 114 -0.84 -12.26 17.58
N ASN A 115 -1.02 -10.96 17.81
CA ASN A 115 -0.02 -9.91 17.54
C ASN A 115 0.80 -9.53 18.78
N PHE A 116 0.76 -10.31 19.86
CA PHE A 116 1.52 -10.09 21.11
C PHE A 116 1.36 -8.69 21.74
N ILE A 117 0.15 -8.13 21.67
CA ILE A 117 -0.20 -6.86 22.30
C ILE A 117 -1.45 -6.99 23.17
N SER A 118 -1.67 -6.02 24.06
CA SER A 118 -2.94 -5.93 24.80
C SER A 118 -4.05 -5.34 23.94
N SER A 119 -5.30 -5.71 24.19
CA SER A 119 -6.47 -5.09 23.56
C SER A 119 -6.50 -3.57 23.78
N VAL A 120 -6.06 -3.11 24.96
CA VAL A 120 -5.95 -1.67 25.27
C VAL A 120 -4.94 -0.98 24.35
N THR A 121 -3.79 -1.61 24.10
CA THR A 121 -2.78 -1.11 23.15
C THR A 121 -3.36 -1.01 21.75
N LEU A 122 -4.12 -2.02 21.30
CA LEU A 122 -4.77 -2.00 19.99
C LEU A 122 -5.75 -0.82 19.89
N TYR A 123 -6.65 -0.67 20.87
CA TYR A 123 -7.62 0.44 20.91
C TYR A 123 -6.94 1.82 20.88
N ARG A 124 -5.79 1.98 21.54
CA ARG A 124 -5.00 3.22 21.48
C ARG A 124 -4.41 3.50 20.11
N LYS A 125 -4.15 2.48 19.29
CA LYS A 125 -3.60 2.61 17.93
C LYS A 125 -4.70 2.87 16.89
N LEU A 126 -5.92 2.38 17.09
CA LEU A 126 -7.03 2.52 16.15
C LEU A 126 -7.31 3.94 15.62
N PRO A 127 -7.11 5.05 16.37
CA PRO A 127 -7.32 6.39 15.84
C PRO A 127 -6.57 6.66 14.54
N VAL A 128 -5.36 6.12 14.37
CA VAL A 128 -4.57 6.28 13.14
C VAL A 128 -5.27 5.61 11.95
N LEU A 129 -5.75 4.37 12.12
CA LEU A 129 -6.50 3.67 11.07
C LEU A 129 -7.83 4.36 10.76
N LYS A 130 -8.52 4.87 11.78
CA LYS A 130 -9.77 5.63 11.59
C LYS A 130 -9.54 6.89 10.76
N GLU A 131 -8.47 7.64 11.03
CA GLU A 131 -8.14 8.85 10.27
C GLU A 131 -7.89 8.54 8.79
N GLU A 132 -7.17 7.45 8.49
CA GLU A 132 -6.91 7.03 7.10
C GLU A 132 -8.19 6.58 6.38
N LEU A 133 -9.12 5.92 7.08
CA LEU A 133 -10.42 5.52 6.55
C LEU A 133 -11.35 6.73 6.34
N ASP A 134 -11.39 7.66 7.29
CA ASP A 134 -12.24 8.85 7.24
C ASP A 134 -11.92 9.73 6.02
N ARG A 135 -10.66 9.77 5.57
CA ARG A 135 -10.24 10.47 4.33
C ARG A 135 -10.95 9.97 3.06
N LEU A 136 -11.45 8.73 3.08
CA LEU A 136 -12.21 8.10 2.00
C LEU A 136 -13.72 7.99 2.34
N GLY A 137 -14.17 8.63 3.43
CA GLY A 137 -15.55 8.54 3.91
C GLY A 137 -15.91 7.16 4.47
N LEU A 138 -14.93 6.38 4.90
CA LEU A 138 -15.10 5.06 5.48
C LEU A 138 -15.06 5.13 7.01
N ARG A 139 -15.72 4.19 7.70
CA ARG A 139 -15.72 4.10 9.16
C ARG A 139 -15.35 2.71 9.64
N LEU A 140 -14.57 2.64 10.71
CA LEU A 140 -14.21 1.37 11.36
C LEU A 140 -15.18 1.07 12.52
N ASP A 141 -15.86 -0.07 12.46
CA ASP A 141 -16.61 -0.66 13.57
C ASP A 141 -16.27 -2.14 13.75
N LEU A 142 -15.48 -2.47 14.77
CA LEU A 142 -15.03 -3.84 15.00
C LEU A 142 -16.13 -4.75 15.61
N ARG A 143 -17.28 -4.19 15.99
CA ARG A 143 -18.39 -4.89 16.66
C ARG A 143 -19.40 -5.48 15.68
N THR A 144 -19.54 -4.89 14.51
CA THR A 144 -20.43 -5.33 13.43
C THR A 144 -19.83 -6.48 12.64
N THR A 145 -20.61 -7.20 11.85
CA THR A 145 -20.08 -8.21 10.91
C THR A 145 -19.22 -7.54 9.84
N GLU A 146 -19.73 -6.47 9.25
CA GLU A 146 -18.99 -5.59 8.35
C GLU A 146 -18.12 -4.62 9.15
N LYS A 147 -16.80 -4.86 9.15
CA LYS A 147 -15.86 -4.15 10.02
C LYS A 147 -15.50 -2.74 9.52
N ILE A 148 -15.50 -2.55 8.20
CA ILE A 148 -15.31 -1.25 7.56
C ILE A 148 -16.61 -0.92 6.84
N LEU A 149 -17.24 0.18 7.26
CA LEU A 149 -18.53 0.64 6.76
C LEU A 149 -18.31 1.79 5.77
N GLY A 150 -18.97 1.74 4.63
CA GLY A 150 -18.93 2.83 3.64
C GLY A 150 -19.28 2.34 2.24
N ASN A 151 -18.95 3.14 1.24
CA ASN A 151 -19.09 2.72 -0.15
C ASN A 151 -18.06 1.63 -0.48
N GLU A 152 -18.53 0.50 -1.02
CA GLU A 152 -17.66 -0.67 -1.28
C GLU A 152 -16.50 -0.36 -2.22
N ARG A 153 -16.69 0.49 -3.23
CA ARG A 153 -15.59 0.91 -4.11
C ARG A 153 -14.53 1.71 -3.36
N GLN A 154 -14.93 2.56 -2.41
CA GLN A 154 -14.00 3.28 -1.54
C GLN A 154 -13.24 2.33 -0.60
N ILE A 155 -13.89 1.28 -0.10
CA ILE A 155 -13.22 0.22 0.68
C ILE A 155 -12.15 -0.47 -0.16
N ARG A 156 -12.47 -0.84 -1.41
CA ARG A 156 -11.49 -1.44 -2.32
C ARG A 156 -10.35 -0.48 -2.66
N LEU A 157 -10.66 0.80 -2.84
CA LEU A 157 -9.67 1.84 -3.08
C LEU A 157 -8.72 2.04 -1.88
N PHE A 158 -9.25 1.99 -0.65
CA PHE A 158 -8.43 1.99 0.57
C PHE A 158 -7.40 0.85 0.55
N TYR A 159 -7.86 -0.38 0.30
CA TYR A 159 -6.95 -1.53 0.22
C TYR A 159 -5.99 -1.45 -0.96
N PHE A 160 -6.42 -0.89 -2.09
CA PHE A 160 -5.54 -0.66 -3.23
C PHE A 160 -4.39 0.27 -2.85
N TYR A 161 -4.67 1.41 -2.22
CA TYR A 161 -3.62 2.31 -1.73
C TYR A 161 -2.76 1.71 -0.62
N LEU A 162 -3.35 0.82 0.19
CA LEU A 162 -2.62 0.14 1.24
C LEU A 162 -1.60 -0.87 0.69
N LEU A 163 -1.92 -1.51 -0.44
CA LEU A 163 -1.17 -2.64 -1.00
C LEU A 163 -0.34 -2.30 -2.24
N ILE A 164 -0.62 -1.16 -2.88
CA ILE A 164 0.05 -0.76 -4.12
C ILE A 164 1.57 -0.69 -3.92
N GLY A 165 2.31 -1.37 -4.79
CA GLY A 165 3.77 -1.41 -4.77
C GLY A 165 4.35 -2.45 -3.81
N ILE A 166 3.59 -2.92 -2.82
CA ILE A 166 4.09 -3.90 -1.83
C ILE A 166 3.46 -5.29 -1.95
N SER A 167 2.33 -5.44 -2.64
CA SER A 167 1.59 -6.71 -2.73
C SER A 167 2.44 -7.91 -3.14
N ASP A 168 3.36 -7.70 -4.08
CA ASP A 168 4.19 -8.76 -4.66
C ASP A 168 5.29 -9.24 -3.68
N TYR A 169 5.50 -8.51 -2.58
CA TYR A 169 6.46 -8.80 -1.54
C TYR A 169 5.83 -9.33 -0.25
N LEU A 170 4.50 -9.48 -0.21
CA LEU A 170 3.79 -10.00 0.95
C LEU A 170 3.53 -11.49 0.77
N ASP A 171 4.07 -12.31 1.67
CA ASP A 171 3.94 -13.77 1.62
C ASP A 171 2.47 -14.25 1.58
N ILE A 172 1.58 -13.45 2.16
CA ILE A 172 0.14 -13.72 2.23
C ILE A 172 -0.55 -13.76 0.86
N PHE A 173 0.08 -13.21 -0.17
CA PHE A 173 -0.42 -13.20 -1.54
C PHE A 173 0.37 -14.11 -2.49
N SER A 174 1.53 -14.65 -2.09
CA SER A 174 2.42 -15.45 -2.97
C SER A 174 1.79 -16.74 -3.52
N ASN A 175 0.75 -17.28 -2.89
CA ASN A 175 0.03 -18.47 -3.37
C ASN A 175 -1.25 -18.14 -4.16
N LYS A 176 -1.52 -16.86 -4.44
CA LYS A 176 -2.79 -16.40 -5.06
C LYS A 176 -2.66 -16.00 -6.52
N ASP A 177 -1.52 -16.30 -7.13
CA ASP A 177 -1.27 -16.13 -8.57
C ASP A 177 -2.17 -17.04 -9.44
N GLU A 178 -2.83 -18.04 -8.86
CA GLU A 178 -3.79 -18.90 -9.59
C GLU A 178 -5.07 -18.17 -10.00
N PHE A 179 -5.39 -17.03 -9.40
CA PHE A 179 -6.71 -16.39 -9.56
C PHE A 179 -6.78 -15.34 -10.66
N VAL A 180 -5.64 -14.87 -11.19
CA VAL A 180 -5.61 -13.71 -12.10
C VAL A 180 -4.66 -13.95 -13.26
N GLU A 181 -5.19 -13.84 -14.48
CA GLU A 181 -4.44 -14.11 -15.70
C GLU A 181 -3.19 -13.22 -15.84
N ASN A 182 -2.10 -13.81 -16.31
CA ASN A 182 -0.80 -13.15 -16.35
C ASN A 182 -0.75 -11.92 -17.26
N SER A 183 -1.70 -11.79 -18.20
CA SER A 183 -1.81 -10.71 -19.18
C SER A 183 -2.22 -9.36 -18.60
N PHE A 184 -2.83 -9.32 -17.41
CA PHE A 184 -3.27 -8.07 -16.82
C PHE A 184 -2.12 -7.22 -16.29
N HIS A 185 -2.28 -5.90 -16.38
CA HIS A 185 -1.37 -4.95 -15.75
C HIS A 185 -1.33 -5.17 -14.23
N PRO A 186 -0.16 -5.13 -13.54
CA PRO A 186 -0.04 -5.42 -12.11
C PRO A 186 -1.06 -4.73 -11.20
N PHE A 187 -1.31 -3.43 -11.40
CA PHE A 187 -2.34 -2.72 -10.62
C PHE A 187 -3.76 -3.23 -10.84
N PHE A 188 -4.09 -3.69 -12.05
CA PHE A 188 -5.37 -4.31 -12.30
C PHE A 188 -5.45 -5.68 -11.62
N LYS A 189 -4.35 -6.45 -11.61
CA LYS A 189 -4.25 -7.68 -10.83
C LYS A 189 -4.51 -7.43 -9.35
N LEU A 190 -3.90 -6.40 -8.77
CA LEU A 190 -4.13 -6.02 -7.37
C LEU A 190 -5.60 -5.66 -7.10
N TRP A 191 -6.24 -4.91 -8.01
CA TRP A 191 -7.66 -4.59 -7.87
C TRP A 191 -8.57 -5.82 -7.95
N LEU A 192 -8.26 -6.76 -8.86
CA LEU A 192 -8.97 -8.03 -8.96
C LEU A 192 -8.75 -8.89 -7.71
N LEU A 193 -7.54 -8.92 -7.16
CA LEU A 193 -7.24 -9.63 -5.92
C LEU A 193 -8.05 -9.08 -4.75
N ILE A 194 -8.08 -7.75 -4.58
CA ILE A 194 -8.92 -7.10 -3.56
C ILE A 194 -10.39 -7.42 -3.80
N THR A 195 -10.86 -7.33 -5.05
CA THR A 195 -12.24 -7.66 -5.44
C THR A 195 -12.59 -9.11 -5.10
N HIS A 196 -11.67 -10.06 -5.34
CA HIS A 196 -11.85 -11.47 -4.97
C HIS A 196 -12.13 -11.61 -3.47
N PHE A 197 -11.32 -11.00 -2.61
CA PHE A 197 -11.54 -11.05 -1.17
C PHE A 197 -12.86 -10.43 -0.75
N ARG A 198 -13.26 -9.33 -1.37
CA ARG A 198 -14.53 -8.66 -1.04
C ARG A 198 -15.73 -9.49 -1.48
N LEU A 199 -15.72 -10.01 -2.71
CA LEU A 199 -16.79 -10.85 -3.25
C LEU A 199 -16.90 -12.20 -2.53
N ALA A 200 -15.77 -12.82 -2.17
CA ALA A 200 -15.76 -14.05 -1.37
C ALA A 200 -16.44 -13.89 0.00
N ASN A 201 -16.55 -12.66 0.48
CA ASN A 201 -17.22 -12.29 1.72
C ASN A 201 -18.58 -11.59 1.49
N ASN A 202 -19.14 -11.72 0.28
CA ASN A 202 -20.43 -11.15 -0.14
C ASN A 202 -20.50 -9.61 -0.10
N TYR A 203 -19.36 -8.92 -0.19
CA TYR A 203 -19.32 -7.46 -0.34
C TYR A 203 -19.32 -7.06 -1.82
N VAL A 204 -20.47 -6.58 -2.29
CA VAL A 204 -20.72 -6.20 -3.69
C VAL A 204 -20.84 -4.69 -3.85
N ILE A 205 -20.43 -4.18 -5.01
CA ILE A 205 -20.63 -2.76 -5.33
C ILE A 205 -22.13 -2.49 -5.55
N SER A 206 -22.70 -1.64 -4.71
CA SER A 206 -24.14 -1.39 -4.63
C SER A 206 -24.61 -0.11 -5.37
N THR A 207 -23.70 0.67 -5.94
CA THR A 207 -23.99 1.93 -6.64
C THR A 207 -23.19 2.01 -7.94
N TYR A 208 -23.81 2.53 -9.01
CA TYR A 208 -23.05 3.02 -10.17
C TYR A 208 -22.39 4.34 -9.78
N ASP A 209 -21.18 4.57 -10.26
CA ASP A 209 -20.58 5.90 -10.18
C ASP A 209 -21.01 6.72 -11.39
N ASP A 210 -21.24 8.00 -11.19
CA ASP A 210 -21.51 8.91 -12.30
C ASP A 210 -20.22 9.08 -13.12
N ILE A 211 -20.17 8.38 -14.27
CA ILE A 211 -19.12 8.50 -15.30
C ILE A 211 -18.95 9.96 -15.75
N ASP A 212 -20.02 10.75 -15.67
CA ASP A 212 -20.18 12.05 -16.34
C ASP A 212 -19.18 13.13 -15.91
N SER A 213 -18.37 12.88 -14.88
CA SER A 213 -17.30 13.79 -14.44
C SER A 213 -15.94 13.55 -15.11
N ILE A 214 -15.74 12.46 -15.86
CA ILE A 214 -14.45 12.14 -16.51
C ILE A 214 -14.51 12.42 -18.00
N SER A 215 -13.86 13.50 -18.42
CA SER A 215 -13.97 14.03 -19.79
C SER A 215 -13.27 13.20 -20.87
N THR A 216 -12.41 12.24 -20.52
CA THR A 216 -11.72 11.37 -21.49
C THR A 216 -11.19 10.10 -20.83
N PHE A 217 -11.75 8.94 -21.20
CA PHE A 217 -11.14 7.64 -20.92
C PHE A 217 -10.17 7.24 -22.03
N LEU A 218 -9.08 6.56 -21.65
CA LEU A 218 -8.07 6.05 -22.61
C LEU A 218 -8.56 4.89 -23.46
N ILE A 219 -9.51 4.10 -22.93
CA ILE A 219 -10.20 3.04 -23.66
C ILE A 219 -11.70 3.30 -23.64
N SER A 220 -12.36 3.13 -24.78
CA SER A 220 -13.82 3.19 -24.83
C SER A 220 -14.43 2.00 -24.08
N LEU A 221 -15.70 2.12 -23.69
CA LEU A 221 -16.43 1.01 -23.07
C LEU A 221 -16.45 -0.22 -24.00
N ASP A 222 -16.64 -0.01 -25.31
CA ASP A 222 -16.64 -1.10 -26.30
C ASP A 222 -15.28 -1.80 -26.38
N GLN A 223 -14.18 -1.05 -26.37
CA GLN A 223 -12.83 -1.61 -26.35
C GLN A 223 -12.57 -2.40 -25.06
N PHE A 224 -12.98 -1.85 -23.92
CA PHE A 224 -12.88 -2.55 -22.64
C PHE A 224 -13.67 -3.86 -22.66
N GLN A 225 -14.91 -3.83 -23.13
CA GLN A 225 -15.74 -5.03 -23.22
C GLN A 225 -15.13 -6.07 -24.17
N ALA A 226 -14.61 -5.65 -25.32
CA ALA A 226 -13.98 -6.57 -26.27
C ALA A 226 -12.69 -7.20 -25.73
N SER A 227 -11.92 -6.48 -24.90
CA SER A 227 -10.60 -6.93 -24.45
C SER A 227 -10.55 -7.58 -23.07
N TYR A 228 -11.56 -7.34 -22.21
CA TYR A 228 -11.52 -7.78 -20.82
C TYR A 228 -12.76 -8.55 -20.38
N LEU A 229 -13.90 -8.43 -21.08
CA LEU A 229 -15.15 -9.02 -20.61
C LEU A 229 -15.12 -10.56 -20.52
N PRO A 230 -14.53 -11.31 -21.48
CA PRO A 230 -14.46 -12.78 -21.37
C PRO A 230 -13.74 -13.25 -20.10
N GLU A 231 -12.61 -12.62 -19.79
CA GLU A 231 -11.79 -12.95 -18.63
C GLU A 231 -12.48 -12.50 -17.33
N LEU A 232 -13.10 -11.31 -17.32
CA LEU A 232 -13.85 -10.82 -16.17
C LEU A 232 -15.10 -11.66 -15.89
N ASP A 233 -15.76 -12.16 -16.93
CA ASP A 233 -16.87 -13.09 -16.79
C ASP A 233 -16.44 -14.40 -16.15
N SER A 234 -15.28 -14.94 -16.59
CA SER A 234 -14.66 -16.10 -15.97
C SER A 234 -14.34 -15.83 -14.50
N PHE A 235 -13.69 -14.71 -14.20
CA PHE A 235 -13.33 -14.29 -12.85
C PHE A 235 -14.54 -14.12 -11.93
N LEU A 236 -15.64 -13.52 -12.41
CA LEU A 236 -16.83 -13.24 -11.61
C LEU A 236 -17.77 -14.45 -11.46
N SER A 237 -17.64 -15.46 -12.32
CA SER A 237 -18.52 -16.64 -12.35
C SER A 237 -18.65 -17.39 -11.01
N PRO A 238 -17.61 -17.53 -10.16
CA PRO A 238 -17.73 -18.28 -8.92
C PRO A 238 -18.60 -17.60 -7.86
N TYR A 239 -18.82 -16.28 -7.95
CA TYR A 239 -19.52 -15.52 -6.91
C TYR A 239 -21.05 -15.44 -7.11
N GLN A 240 -21.59 -16.08 -8.16
CA GLN A 240 -23.03 -16.19 -8.40
C GLN A 240 -23.80 -14.85 -8.36
N LEU A 241 -23.16 -13.78 -8.85
CA LEU A 241 -23.78 -12.45 -8.89
C LEU A 241 -24.99 -12.43 -9.83
N ASP A 242 -26.05 -11.76 -9.43
CA ASP A 242 -27.12 -11.41 -10.37
C ASP A 242 -26.59 -10.46 -11.47
N ASN A 243 -27.32 -10.35 -12.58
CA ASN A 243 -26.91 -9.53 -13.72
C ASN A 243 -26.66 -8.06 -13.36
N PHE A 244 -27.36 -7.54 -12.36
CA PHE A 244 -27.26 -6.14 -11.95
C PHE A 244 -25.97 -5.88 -11.17
N ASN A 245 -25.69 -6.71 -10.17
CA ASN A 245 -24.45 -6.67 -9.40
C ASN A 245 -23.24 -6.98 -10.29
N LYS A 246 -23.33 -7.98 -11.18
CA LYS A 246 -22.28 -8.27 -12.16
C LYS A 246 -21.98 -7.07 -13.06
N SER A 247 -23.01 -6.40 -13.58
CA SER A 247 -22.83 -5.20 -14.41
C SER A 247 -22.14 -4.07 -13.66
N ARG A 248 -22.47 -3.87 -12.38
CA ARG A 248 -21.81 -2.86 -11.52
C ARG A 248 -20.35 -3.17 -11.24
N GLU A 249 -20.01 -4.44 -10.99
CA GLU A 249 -18.63 -4.88 -10.82
C GLU A 249 -17.80 -4.61 -12.08
N ILE A 250 -18.30 -5.03 -13.25
CA ILE A 250 -17.66 -4.78 -14.55
C ILE A 250 -17.49 -3.27 -14.80
N HIS A 251 -18.52 -2.49 -14.51
CA HIS A 251 -18.47 -1.04 -14.66
C HIS A 251 -17.45 -0.38 -13.73
N SER A 252 -17.37 -0.80 -12.47
CA SER A 252 -16.33 -0.30 -11.56
C SER A 252 -14.92 -0.65 -12.04
N MET A 253 -14.72 -1.83 -12.62
CA MET A 253 -13.44 -2.24 -13.20
C MET A 253 -13.08 -1.41 -14.43
N TYR A 254 -14.06 -1.12 -15.29
CA TYR A 254 -13.90 -0.21 -16.43
C TYR A 254 -13.44 1.17 -15.99
N ILE A 255 -14.15 1.77 -15.01
CA ILE A 255 -13.79 3.07 -14.45
C ILE A 255 -12.38 3.02 -13.88
N PHE A 256 -12.07 1.99 -13.09
CA PHE A 256 -10.77 1.85 -12.45
C PHE A 256 -9.63 1.76 -13.47
N ILE A 257 -9.70 0.87 -14.46
CA ILE A 257 -8.70 0.75 -15.53
C ILE A 257 -8.55 2.07 -16.24
N SER A 258 -9.66 2.70 -16.62
CA SER A 258 -9.61 3.93 -17.38
C SER A 258 -8.99 5.09 -16.60
N HIS A 259 -9.14 5.14 -15.27
CA HIS A 259 -8.47 6.13 -14.42
C HIS A 259 -7.01 5.83 -14.17
N ILE A 260 -6.69 4.54 -14.03
CA ILE A 260 -5.33 4.06 -13.85
C ILE A 260 -4.47 4.45 -15.06
N SER A 261 -4.99 4.24 -16.27
CA SER A 261 -4.30 4.59 -17.51
C SER A 261 -4.05 6.11 -17.62
N VAL A 262 -5.02 6.95 -17.22
CA VAL A 262 -4.89 8.42 -17.23
C VAL A 262 -3.97 8.89 -16.11
N SER A 263 -4.01 8.22 -14.97
CA SER A 263 -3.15 8.54 -13.85
C SER A 263 -1.72 8.09 -14.09
N TYR A 264 -1.34 7.23 -15.05
CA TYR A 264 0.10 6.90 -15.22
C TYR A 264 0.97 8.03 -15.74
N THR A 265 0.41 9.00 -16.46
CA THR A 265 1.11 10.27 -16.73
C THR A 265 1.27 11.12 -15.46
N HIS A 266 0.48 10.86 -14.41
CA HIS A 266 0.46 11.56 -13.12
C HIS A 266 0.85 10.70 -11.88
N LEU A 267 1.07 9.39 -12.00
CA LEU A 267 1.50 8.48 -10.94
C LEU A 267 3.02 8.48 -10.90
N ASP A 268 3.66 8.83 -12.02
CA ASP A 268 5.00 9.40 -12.02
C ASP A 268 5.03 10.69 -11.19
N VAL A 269 3.94 11.48 -11.19
CA VAL A 269 3.77 12.64 -10.31
C VAL A 269 3.44 12.22 -8.87
N TYR A 270 2.75 11.11 -8.57
CA TYR A 270 2.56 10.63 -7.19
C TYR A 270 3.75 9.86 -6.61
N LYS A 271 4.54 9.15 -7.44
CA LYS A 271 5.88 8.66 -7.07
C LYS A 271 6.82 9.85 -6.85
N ARG A 272 6.70 10.93 -7.64
CA ARG A 272 7.40 12.21 -7.39
C ARG A 272 6.75 13.07 -6.31
N GLN A 273 5.49 12.88 -5.94
CA GLN A 273 4.81 13.61 -4.87
C GLN A 273 4.89 12.87 -3.55
N GLY A 274 5.16 11.56 -3.51
CA GLY A 274 5.81 10.89 -2.39
C GLY A 274 7.21 11.48 -2.16
N ARG A 275 7.95 11.80 -3.24
CA ARG A 275 9.16 12.63 -3.17
C ARG A 275 8.90 14.11 -2.80
N CYS A 276 7.69 14.66 -3.01
CA CYS A 276 7.36 16.06 -2.68
C CYS A 276 6.55 16.28 -1.38
N HIS A 277 5.84 15.29 -0.83
CA HIS A 277 5.15 15.43 0.46
C HIS A 277 6.14 15.33 1.62
N LEU A 278 7.24 14.60 1.42
CA LEU A 278 8.39 14.66 2.32
C LEU A 278 9.19 15.97 2.21
N SER A 279 9.00 16.81 1.18
CA SER A 279 9.62 18.15 1.09
C SER A 279 8.66 19.29 1.46
N ALA A 280 7.35 19.13 1.28
CA ALA A 280 6.33 20.11 1.63
C ALA A 280 6.02 20.18 3.15
N VAL A 281 6.33 19.13 3.92
CA VAL A 281 6.19 19.16 5.39
C VAL A 281 7.37 19.89 6.08
N TYR A 282 8.43 20.23 5.35
CA TYR A 282 9.64 20.87 5.90
C TYR A 282 9.99 22.21 5.21
N SER A 283 9.00 22.88 4.63
CA SER A 283 9.13 24.27 4.14
C SER A 283 8.15 25.25 4.80
N SER A 284 7.74 24.95 6.04
CA SER A 284 7.04 25.87 6.95
C SER A 284 7.63 25.81 8.35
#